data_AF-R5B5J1-F1
#
_entry.id   AF-R5B5J1-F1
#
_cell.length_a   1.000
_cell.length_b   1.000
_cell.length_c   1.000
_cell.angle_alpha   90.00
_cell.angle_beta   90.00
_cell.angle_gamma   90.00
#
_symmetry.space_group_name_H-M   'P 1'
#
loop_
_entity.id
_entity.type
_entity.pdbx_description
1 polymer ?
#
loop_
_entity_poly.entity_id
_entity_poly.type
_entity_poly.pdbx_seq_one_letter_code
_entity_poly.pdbx_strand_id
1 'polypeptide(L)'
;MERFRAIPLAYRALEAGGIMPAVYNGANEAAVDMFIKGMIRFTDIADRVERAMDSIPNAAVGSFEELLEYDAMARMAAVKG
;
A
#
# COMPACT_ATOMS: atom_id res chain seq x y z
N MET A 1 10.80 16.74 -0.68
CA MET A 1 10.04 15.46 -0.76
C MET A 1 8.59 15.57 -0.31
N GLU A 2 8.16 16.64 0.39
CA GLU A 2 6.78 16.74 0.93
C GLU A 2 5.65 16.76 -0.12
N ARG A 3 5.94 17.14 -1.38
CA ARG A 3 4.92 17.17 -2.45
C ARG A 3 4.49 15.81 -2.98
N PHE A 4 5.37 14.81 -2.93
CA PHE A 4 5.14 13.48 -3.52
C PHE A 4 5.42 12.38 -2.50
N ARG A 5 4.54 12.28 -1.49
CA ARG A 5 4.69 11.37 -0.34
C ARG A 5 4.77 9.88 -0.71
N ALA A 6 4.26 9.48 -1.87
CA ALA A 6 4.38 8.11 -2.36
C ALA A 6 5.85 7.66 -2.55
N ILE A 7 6.74 8.58 -2.94
CA ILE A 7 8.16 8.26 -3.18
C ILE A 7 8.88 7.81 -1.89
N PRO A 8 8.90 8.58 -0.80
CA PRO A 8 9.52 8.14 0.45
C PRO A 8 8.84 6.88 1.04
N LEU A 9 7.53 6.69 0.82
CA LEU A 9 6.84 5.46 1.22
C LEU A 9 7.32 4.23 0.44
N ALA A 10 7.57 4.38 -0.87
CA ALA A 10 8.15 3.31 -1.68
C ALA A 10 9.55 2.92 -1.20
N TYR A 11 10.40 3.90 -0.89
CA TYR A 11 11.72 3.63 -0.29
C TYR A 11 11.61 2.92 1.06
N ARG A 12 10.70 3.38 1.93
CA ARG A 12 10.41 2.70 3.21
C ARG A 12 10.00 1.25 3.02
N ALA A 13 9.18 0.96 2.00
CA ALA A 13 8.76 -0.39 1.68
C ALA A 13 9.94 -1.27 1.20
N LEU A 14 10.79 -0.72 0.34
CA LEU A 14 11.99 -1.40 -0.17
C LEU A 14 13.01 -1.68 0.94
N GLU A 15 13.24 -0.71 1.84
CA GLU A 15 14.14 -0.86 2.99
C GLU A 15 13.63 -1.90 3.99
N ALA A 16 12.31 -1.96 4.22
CA ALA A 16 11.70 -2.97 5.07
C ALA A 16 11.81 -4.39 4.48
N GLY A 17 11.82 -4.52 3.15
CA GLY A 17 11.83 -5.81 2.46
C GLY A 17 10.64 -6.69 2.84
N GLY A 18 10.80 -8.01 2.73
CA GLY A 18 9.72 -8.96 3.04
C GLY A 18 8.49 -8.72 2.17
N ILE A 19 7.31 -8.69 2.79
CA ILE A 19 6.04 -8.45 2.11
C ILE A 19 5.74 -6.96 1.88
N MET A 20 6.44 -6.06 2.56
CA MET A 20 6.10 -4.64 2.57
C MET A 20 6.07 -3.97 1.18
N PRO A 21 6.95 -4.29 0.20
CA PRO A 21 6.82 -3.79 -1.17
C PRO A 21 5.52 -4.19 -1.86
N ALA A 22 5.02 -5.41 -1.61
CA ALA A 22 3.75 -5.88 -2.16
C ALA A 22 2.57 -5.17 -1.49
N VAL A 23 2.65 -4.96 -0.17
CA VAL A 23 1.64 -4.17 0.57
C VAL A 23 1.55 -2.75 0.04
N TYR A 24 2.69 -2.08 -0.14
CA TYR A 24 2.73 -0.74 -0.75
C TYR A 24 2.06 -0.74 -2.14
N ASN A 25 2.41 -1.72 -2.99
CA ASN A 25 1.92 -1.78 -4.36
C ASN A 25 0.39 -2.01 -4.40
N GLY A 26 -0.10 -3.05 -3.71
CA GLY A 26 -1.53 -3.36 -3.67
C GLY A 26 -2.37 -2.22 -3.09
N ALA A 27 -1.90 -1.57 -2.03
CA ALA A 27 -2.56 -0.40 -1.48
C ALA A 27 -2.58 0.80 -2.45
N ASN A 28 -1.47 1.04 -3.17
CA ASN A 28 -1.37 2.12 -4.13
C ASN A 28 -2.31 1.91 -5.32
N GLU A 29 -2.38 0.69 -5.87
CA GLU A 29 -3.32 0.39 -6.95
C GLU A 29 -4.78 0.59 -6.54
N ALA A 30 -5.17 0.12 -5.34
CA ALA A 30 -6.51 0.31 -4.82
C ALA A 30 -6.84 1.81 -4.61
N ALA A 31 -5.92 2.57 -4.03
CA ALA A 31 -6.12 4.01 -3.80
C ALA A 31 -6.17 4.81 -5.12
N VAL A 32 -5.34 4.47 -6.11
CA VAL A 32 -5.39 5.08 -7.44
C VAL A 32 -6.71 4.78 -8.14
N ASP A 33 -7.21 3.54 -8.07
CA ASP A 33 -8.54 3.19 -8.61
C ASP A 33 -9.65 3.99 -7.93
N MET A 34 -9.58 4.18 -6.61
CA MET A 34 -10.52 5.05 -5.89
C MET A 34 -10.46 6.50 -6.36
N PHE A 35 -9.27 7.04 -6.60
CA PHE A 35 -9.08 8.39 -7.11
C PHE A 35 -9.66 8.53 -8.53
N ILE A 36 -9.38 7.58 -9.43
CA ILE A 36 -9.91 7.57 -10.80
C ILE A 36 -11.44 7.53 -10.81
N LYS A 37 -12.05 6.80 -9.86
CA LYS A 37 -13.50 6.73 -9.67
C LYS A 37 -14.09 7.95 -8.94
N GLY A 38 -13.28 8.94 -8.58
CA GLY A 38 -13.73 10.16 -7.90
C GLY A 38 -14.14 9.96 -6.43
N MET A 39 -13.73 8.85 -5.80
CA MET A 39 -14.07 8.55 -4.40
C MET A 39 -13.15 9.22 -3.40
N ILE A 40 -11.90 9.50 -3.77
CA ILE A 40 -10.90 10.17 -2.93
C ILE A 40 -10.17 11.26 -3.72
N ARG A 41 -9.50 12.18 -3.03
CA ARG A 41 -8.64 13.19 -3.66
C ARG A 41 -7.28 12.57 -4.00
N PHE A 42 -6.56 13.20 -4.93
CA PHE A 42 -5.20 12.79 -5.30
C PHE A 42 -4.25 12.72 -4.09
N THR A 43 -4.35 13.68 -3.17
CA THR A 43 -3.53 13.74 -1.95
C THR A 43 -3.77 12.57 -1.01
N ASP A 44 -4.98 12.01 -1.02
CA ASP A 44 -5.39 10.94 -0.11
C ASP A 44 -4.73 9.60 -0.48
N ILE A 45 -4.22 9.44 -1.71
CA ILE A 45 -3.56 8.21 -2.17
C ILE A 45 -2.40 7.85 -1.23
N ALA A 46 -1.53 8.81 -0.92
CA ALA A 46 -0.37 8.56 -0.07
C ALA A 46 -0.78 8.22 1.38
N ASP A 47 -1.83 8.86 1.91
CA ASP A 47 -2.35 8.56 3.26
C ASP A 47 -2.90 7.14 3.35
N ARG A 48 -3.59 6.69 2.30
CA ARG A 48 -4.17 5.34 2.22
C ARG A 48 -3.08 4.28 2.15
N VAL A 49 -2.04 4.53 1.36
CA VAL A 49 -0.87 3.65 1.25
C VAL A 49 -0.10 3.56 2.57
N GLU A 50 0.18 4.70 3.20
CA GLU A 50 0.88 4.75 4.49
C GLU A 50 0.11 3.96 5.56
N ARG A 51 -1.20 4.18 5.66
CA ARG A 51 -2.06 3.44 6.59
C ARG A 51 -2.05 1.94 6.34
N ALA A 52 -2.10 1.51 5.08
CA ALA A 52 -2.06 0.08 4.76
C ALA A 52 -0.73 -0.55 5.22
N MET A 53 0.39 0.10 4.90
CA MET A 53 1.72 -0.32 5.35
C MET A 53 1.85 -0.36 6.87
N ASP A 54 1.26 0.60 7.59
CA ASP A 54 1.33 0.66 9.05
C ASP A 54 0.40 -0.37 9.73
N SER A 55 -0.66 -0.80 9.04
CA SER A 55 -1.65 -1.75 9.56
C SER A 55 -1.30 -3.23 9.33
N ILE A 56 -0.43 -3.52 8.36
CA ILE A 56 -0.06 -4.89 7.99
C ILE A 56 1.36 -5.15 8.47
N PRO A 57 1.57 -6.08 9.43
CA PRO A 57 2.91 -6.44 9.89
C PRO A 57 3.77 -6.93 8.74
N ASN A 58 5.04 -6.53 8.72
CA ASN A 58 5.99 -7.08 7.76
C ASN A 58 6.31 -8.55 8.12
N ALA A 59 6.42 -9.39 7.10
CA ALA A 59 6.72 -10.81 7.21
C ALA A 59 7.58 -11.26 6.03
N ALA A 60 8.33 -12.33 6.23
CA ALA A 60 8.92 -13.07 5.11
C ALA A 60 7.81 -13.80 4.36
N VAL A 61 7.92 -13.88 3.03
CA VAL A 61 6.92 -14.53 2.18
C VAL A 61 7.45 -15.90 1.77
N GLY A 62 6.72 -16.95 2.13
CA GLY A 62 7.10 -18.34 1.88
C GLY A 62 6.50 -18.93 0.61
N SER A 63 5.41 -18.36 0.09
CA SER A 63 4.74 -18.85 -1.13
C SER A 63 4.04 -17.75 -1.92
N PHE A 64 3.60 -18.10 -3.13
CA PHE A 64 2.84 -17.19 -3.98
C PHE A 64 1.42 -16.96 -3.44
N GLU A 65 0.82 -17.96 -2.80
CA GLU A 65 -0.51 -17.87 -2.18
C GLU A 65 -0.50 -16.87 -1.03
N GLU A 66 0.53 -16.94 -0.17
CA GLU A 66 0.72 -15.97 0.92
C GLU A 66 0.89 -14.55 0.37
N LEU A 67 1.66 -14.38 -0.71
CA LEU A 67 1.79 -13.09 -1.40
C LEU A 67 0.44 -12.53 -1.86
N LEU A 68 -0.44 -13.37 -2.43
CA LEU A 68 -1.77 -12.96 -2.88
C LEU A 68 -2.69 -12.59 -1.71
N GLU A 69 -2.61 -13.30 -0.59
CA GLU A 69 -3.36 -12.98 0.62
C GLU A 69 -2.99 -11.60 1.16
N TYR A 70 -1.69 -11.29 1.24
CA TYR A 70 -1.22 -9.98 1.66
C TYR A 70 -1.57 -8.86 0.68
N ASP A 71 -1.51 -9.09 -0.64
CA ASP A 71 -1.99 -8.12 -1.64
C ASP A 71 -3.48 -7.81 -1.42
N ALA A 72 -4.32 -8.83 -1.23
CA ALA A 72 -5.74 -8.65 -0.96
C ALA A 72 -5.98 -7.88 0.35
N MET A 73 -5.22 -8.17 1.40
CA MET A 73 -5.25 -7.43 2.66
C MET A 73 -4.88 -5.96 2.46
N ALA A 74 -3.82 -5.68 1.68
CA ALA A 74 -3.36 -4.33 1.40
C ALA A 74 -4.40 -3.50 0.64
N ARG A 75 -5.02 -4.09 -0.39
CA ARG A 75 -6.14 -3.48 -1.13
C ARG A 75 -7.31 -3.17 -0.19
N MET A 76 -7.68 -4.10 0.68
CA MET A 76 -8.77 -3.89 1.64
C MET A 76 -8.42 -2.80 2.67
N ALA A 77 -7.17 -2.74 3.14
CA ALA A 77 -6.71 -1.75 4.10
C ALA A 77 -6.75 -0.32 3.51
N ALA A 78 -6.42 -0.16 2.23
CA ALA A 78 -6.54 1.12 1.53
C ALA A 78 -8.00 1.63 1.49
N VAL A 79 -8.98 0.74 1.31
CA VAL A 79 -10.41 1.13 1.21
C VAL A 79 -11.02 1.49 2.57
N LYS A 80 -10.60 0.85 3.67
CA LYS A 80 -11.22 0.96 5.01
C LYS A 80 -10.94 2.25 5.80
N GLY A 81 -10.81 3.39 5.12
CA GLY A 81 -10.52 4.69 5.74
C GLY A 81 -11.56 5.76 5.49
#